data_AF-A0A517WTW0-F1
#
_entry.id   AF-A0A517WTW0-F1
#
_cell.length_a   1.000
_cell.length_b   1.000
_cell.length_c   1.000
_cell.angle_alpha   90.00
_cell.angle_beta   90.00
_cell.angle_gamma   90.00
#
_symmetry.space_group_name_H-M   'P 1'
#
loop_
_entity.id
_entity.type
_entity.pdbx_description
1 polymer ?
#
loop_
_entity_poly.entity_id
_entity_poly.type
_entity_poly.pdbx_seq_one_letter_code
_entity_poly.pdbx_strand_id
1 'polypeptide(L)'
;MVLWGKHPESKMGTTRKKFEAAFRLLLDASYYSSTTKRPIWDYAVELSCLQKAGLTYNDLRWLSCQGYLKHAKEVTIQEDDGRDFRPSGNMTFGRRTCFVLTDEGLEFAENLQIPQNASEEAFSRPLDELHRTEIKPIWHDIRRELWFGQSLVKRFKWPAINQEMILMVFHEEGWPTRIDDPLPPKEEVDTKRRLNDTIKSLNRNQAAPLIRFRGDGTGEGIIWEVPTS
;
A
#
# COMPACT_ATOMS: atom_id res chain seq x y z
N MET A 1 -34.88 7.75 5.02
CA MET A 1 -35.21 7.67 3.57
C MET A 1 -34.72 8.95 2.92
N VAL A 2 -33.46 8.98 2.47
CA VAL A 2 -32.89 10.14 1.75
C VAL A 2 -32.69 9.72 0.30
N LEU A 3 -33.44 10.38 -0.56
CA LEU A 3 -33.55 10.14 -1.99
C LEU A 3 -32.22 10.50 -2.68
N TRP A 4 -31.54 9.50 -3.23
CA TRP A 4 -30.44 9.71 -4.17
C TRP A 4 -31.03 10.20 -5.51
N GLY A 5 -31.00 11.51 -5.70
CA GLY A 5 -31.29 12.16 -6.98
C GLY A 5 -30.22 11.84 -8.02
N LYS A 6 -30.69 11.37 -9.18
CA LYS A 6 -29.99 11.05 -10.43
C LYS A 6 -28.71 11.90 -10.68
N HIS A 7 -27.54 11.28 -10.55
CA HIS A 7 -26.26 11.78 -11.07
C HIS A 7 -25.55 10.66 -11.87
N PRO A 8 -24.76 11.02 -12.90
CA PRO A 8 -24.42 10.12 -14.01
C PRO A 8 -23.52 8.96 -13.56
N GLU A 9 -23.90 7.76 -14.01
CA GLU A 9 -23.39 6.43 -13.62
C GLU A 9 -21.84 6.29 -13.64
N SER A 10 -21.16 7.14 -14.40
CA SER A 10 -19.69 7.20 -14.50
C SER A 10 -18.97 7.64 -13.21
N LYS A 11 -19.51 8.59 -12.42
CA LYS A 11 -18.88 9.01 -11.16
C LYS A 11 -19.15 8.03 -10.01
N MET A 12 -20.22 7.23 -10.13
CA MET A 12 -20.65 6.28 -9.11
C MET A 12 -19.77 5.02 -9.13
N GLY A 13 -19.33 4.57 -10.31
CA GLY A 13 -18.42 3.43 -10.46
C GLY A 13 -17.04 3.64 -9.83
N THR A 14 -16.44 4.82 -10.01
CA THR A 14 -15.13 5.15 -9.41
C THR A 14 -15.22 5.29 -7.90
N THR A 15 -16.32 5.88 -7.40
CA THR A 15 -16.59 6.02 -5.96
C THR A 15 -16.81 4.66 -5.30
N ARG A 16 -17.44 3.71 -6.01
CA ARG A 16 -17.64 2.33 -5.54
C ARG A 16 -16.33 1.56 -5.46
N LYS A 17 -15.49 1.61 -6.50
CA LYS A 17 -14.20 0.89 -6.54
C LYS A 17 -13.23 1.29 -5.43
N LYS A 18 -13.15 2.59 -5.09
CA LYS A 18 -12.29 3.05 -3.97
C LYS A 18 -12.79 2.53 -2.61
N PHE A 19 -14.11 2.40 -2.43
CA PHE A 19 -14.68 1.86 -1.21
C PHE A 19 -14.49 0.35 -1.15
N GLU A 20 -14.67 -0.37 -2.25
CA GLU A 20 -14.42 -1.82 -2.33
C GLU A 20 -13.01 -2.21 -1.89
N ALA A 21 -11.97 -1.53 -2.42
CA ALA A 21 -10.60 -1.84 -2.08
C ALA A 21 -10.28 -1.58 -0.59
N ALA A 22 -10.77 -0.46 -0.06
CA ALA A 22 -10.52 -0.08 1.32
C ALA A 22 -11.31 -0.94 2.33
N PHE A 23 -12.57 -1.27 2.02
CA PHE A 23 -13.40 -2.10 2.89
C PHE A 23 -12.97 -3.55 2.90
N ARG A 24 -12.35 -4.08 1.83
CA ARG A 24 -11.72 -5.42 1.89
C ARG A 24 -10.66 -5.51 2.99
N LEU A 25 -9.76 -4.52 3.08
CA LEU A 25 -8.73 -4.49 4.13
C LEU A 25 -9.34 -4.48 5.54
N LEU A 26 -10.44 -3.75 5.69
CA LEU A 26 -11.15 -3.64 6.96
C LEU A 26 -11.98 -4.89 7.30
N LEU A 27 -12.57 -5.55 6.30
CA LEU A 27 -13.27 -6.83 6.46
C LEU A 27 -12.30 -7.96 6.82
N ASP A 28 -11.13 -8.00 6.19
CA ASP A 28 -10.07 -8.94 6.54
C ASP A 28 -9.66 -8.80 8.02
N ALA A 29 -9.53 -7.56 8.52
CA ALA A 29 -9.26 -7.30 9.93
C ALA A 29 -10.35 -7.87 10.86
N SER A 30 -11.63 -7.69 10.50
CA SER A 30 -12.78 -8.26 11.23
C SER A 30 -12.77 -9.80 11.20
N TYR A 31 -12.44 -10.38 10.05
CA TYR A 31 -12.32 -11.83 9.90
C TYR A 31 -11.17 -12.41 10.74
N TYR A 32 -9.99 -11.78 10.72
CA TYR A 32 -8.83 -12.23 11.49
C TYR A 32 -9.05 -12.10 13.00
N SER A 33 -9.63 -10.98 13.46
CA SER A 33 -10.01 -10.81 14.86
C SER A 33 -10.94 -11.93 15.33
N SER A 34 -11.95 -12.26 14.52
CA SER A 34 -12.94 -13.30 14.84
C SER A 34 -12.33 -14.71 14.88
N THR A 35 -11.52 -15.06 13.88
CA THR A 35 -10.91 -16.40 13.76
C THR A 35 -9.80 -16.64 14.79
N THR A 36 -9.06 -15.60 15.16
CA THR A 36 -7.98 -15.68 16.16
C THR A 36 -8.45 -15.41 17.59
N LYS A 37 -9.70 -14.97 17.77
CA LYS A 37 -10.29 -14.55 19.06
C LYS A 37 -9.48 -13.46 19.77
N ARG A 38 -8.88 -12.57 18.98
CA ARG A 38 -8.13 -11.40 19.48
C ARG A 38 -8.93 -10.12 19.29
N PRO A 39 -8.65 -9.06 20.07
CA PRO A 39 -9.31 -7.76 19.90
C PRO A 39 -9.16 -7.22 18.48
N ILE A 40 -10.20 -6.60 17.94
CA ILE A 40 -10.19 -6.03 16.57
C ILE A 40 -9.08 -4.99 16.37
N TRP A 41 -8.70 -4.30 17.44
CA TRP A 41 -7.65 -3.27 17.41
C TRP A 41 -6.25 -3.85 17.14
N ASP A 42 -6.00 -5.12 17.43
CA ASP A 42 -4.74 -5.79 17.02
C ASP A 42 -4.58 -5.77 15.49
N TYR A 43 -5.71 -5.84 14.77
CA TYR A 43 -5.79 -5.83 13.31
C TYR A 43 -6.21 -4.48 12.72
N ALA A 44 -6.20 -3.40 13.50
CA ALA A 44 -6.61 -2.07 13.03
C ALA A 44 -5.81 -1.62 11.80
N VAL A 45 -6.50 -1.14 10.78
CA VAL A 45 -5.92 -0.78 9.49
C VAL A 45 -5.41 0.67 9.54
N GLU A 46 -4.15 0.87 9.18
CA GLU A 46 -3.54 2.20 9.17
C GLU A 46 -4.21 3.15 8.16
N LEU A 47 -4.26 4.45 8.50
CA LEU A 47 -4.66 5.53 7.60
C LEU A 47 -3.96 5.43 6.23
N SER A 48 -2.66 5.13 6.24
CA SER A 48 -1.83 5.04 5.04
C SER A 48 -2.33 3.97 4.07
N CYS A 49 -2.77 2.81 4.57
CA CYS A 49 -3.31 1.71 3.78
C CYS A 49 -4.65 2.08 3.13
N LEU A 50 -5.53 2.73 3.89
CA LEU A 50 -6.81 3.20 3.37
C LEU A 50 -6.65 4.28 2.31
N GLN A 51 -5.66 5.18 2.47
CA GLN A 51 -5.34 6.19 1.46
C GLN A 51 -4.77 5.58 0.18
N LYS A 52 -3.89 4.56 0.30
CA LYS A 52 -3.39 3.80 -0.86
C LYS A 52 -4.51 3.05 -1.60
N ALA A 53 -5.54 2.62 -0.88
CA ALA A 53 -6.76 2.04 -1.47
C ALA A 53 -7.68 3.09 -2.14
N GLY A 54 -7.34 4.38 -2.04
CA GLY A 54 -8.05 5.47 -2.71
C GLY A 54 -9.02 6.25 -1.82
N LEU A 55 -9.08 5.97 -0.51
CA LEU A 55 -9.87 6.80 0.41
C LEU A 55 -9.17 8.12 0.70
N THR A 56 -9.91 9.23 0.57
CA THR A 56 -9.43 10.54 1.00
C THR A 56 -9.73 10.78 2.48
N TYR A 57 -9.11 11.81 3.07
CA TYR A 57 -9.47 12.28 4.42
C TYR A 57 -10.97 12.62 4.54
N ASN A 58 -11.59 13.14 3.47
CA ASN A 58 -13.01 13.47 3.47
C ASN A 58 -13.89 12.21 3.46
N ASP A 59 -13.49 11.18 2.72
CA ASP A 59 -14.19 9.89 2.75
C ASP A 59 -14.09 9.26 4.14
N LEU A 60 -12.91 9.25 4.75
CA LEU A 60 -12.71 8.70 6.10
C LEU A 60 -13.50 9.48 7.17
N ARG A 61 -13.53 10.82 7.09
CA ARG A 61 -14.38 11.64 7.96
C ARG A 61 -15.85 11.30 7.77
N TRP A 62 -16.29 11.18 6.53
CA TRP A 62 -17.68 10.82 6.23
C TRP A 62 -18.03 9.45 6.82
N LEU A 63 -17.21 8.42 6.56
CA LEU A 63 -17.38 7.07 7.09
C LEU A 63 -17.40 7.04 8.63
N SER A 64 -16.52 7.79 9.29
CA SER A 64 -16.53 7.93 10.76
C SER A 64 -17.75 8.69 11.28
N CYS A 65 -18.20 9.75 10.59
CA CYS A 65 -19.42 10.48 10.96
C CYS A 65 -20.69 9.65 10.76
N GLN A 66 -20.72 8.75 9.78
CA GLN A 66 -21.82 7.79 9.60
C GLN A 66 -21.78 6.65 10.63
N GLY A 67 -20.72 6.56 11.45
CA GLY A 67 -20.56 5.50 12.43
C GLY A 67 -20.02 4.19 11.87
N TYR A 68 -19.60 4.14 10.60
CA TYR A 68 -19.08 2.91 9.96
C TYR A 68 -17.65 2.57 10.37
N LEU A 69 -16.85 3.58 10.73
CA LEU A 69 -15.47 3.41 11.17
C LEU A 69 -15.25 4.02 12.54
N LYS A 70 -14.65 3.26 13.44
CA LYS A 70 -13.96 3.79 14.62
C LYS A 70 -12.51 4.04 14.28
N HIS A 71 -11.95 5.11 14.85
CA HIS A 71 -10.54 5.45 14.66
C HIS A 71 -9.86 5.81 15.97
N ALA A 72 -8.58 5.50 16.06
CA ALA A 72 -7.76 5.86 17.19
C ALA A 72 -6.30 6.05 16.76
N LYS A 73 -5.55 6.83 17.53
CA LYS A 73 -4.13 7.02 17.31
C LYS A 73 -3.35 5.89 17.97
N GLU A 74 -2.56 5.18 17.17
CA GLU A 74 -1.65 4.17 17.68
C GLU A 74 -0.51 4.82 18.47
N VAL A 75 -0.34 4.36 19.70
CA VAL A 75 0.67 4.81 20.65
C VAL A 75 1.56 3.68 21.17
N THR A 76 1.47 2.49 20.56
CA THR A 76 2.28 1.31 20.84
C THR A 76 3.74 1.67 21.11
N ILE A 77 4.25 1.23 22.26
CA ILE A 77 5.65 1.32 22.66
C ILE A 77 6.35 -0.02 22.45
N GLN A 78 7.68 0.00 22.35
CA GLN A 78 8.50 -1.15 21.91
C GLN A 78 8.47 -2.35 22.87
N GLU A 79 7.86 -2.20 24.05
CA GLU A 79 7.78 -3.23 25.10
C GLU A 79 6.36 -3.84 25.24
N ASP A 80 5.39 -3.41 24.41
CA ASP A 80 4.02 -3.90 24.48
C ASP A 80 3.86 -5.27 23.77
N ASP A 81 3.19 -6.23 24.42
CA ASP A 81 2.74 -7.50 23.82
C ASP A 81 1.41 -7.32 23.04
N GLY A 82 1.32 -6.24 22.26
CA GLY A 82 0.08 -5.83 21.60
C GLY A 82 0.15 -4.42 21.00
N ARG A 83 -0.97 -3.93 20.46
CA ARG A 83 -1.08 -2.57 19.93
C ARG A 83 -1.96 -1.72 20.82
N ASP A 84 -1.44 -0.55 21.19
CA ASP A 84 -2.12 0.38 22.08
C ASP A 84 -2.63 1.60 21.34
N PHE A 85 -3.85 2.04 21.70
CA PHE A 85 -4.55 3.10 21.00
C PHE A 85 -5.17 4.12 21.93
N ARG A 86 -5.03 5.40 21.56
CA ARG A 86 -5.72 6.51 22.23
C ARG A 86 -6.78 7.10 21.32
N PRO A 87 -8.01 7.36 21.81
CA PRO A 87 -8.99 8.12 21.07
C PRO A 87 -8.40 9.46 20.61
N SER A 88 -8.45 9.72 19.31
CA SER A 88 -8.21 11.05 18.75
C SER A 88 -9.57 11.64 18.39
N GLY A 89 -9.79 12.94 18.62
CA GLY A 89 -11.11 13.56 18.38
C GLY A 89 -11.65 13.28 16.97
N ASN A 90 -12.97 13.32 16.81
CA ASN A 90 -13.74 12.74 15.69
C ASN A 90 -13.40 13.24 14.26
N MET A 91 -12.50 14.22 14.10
CA MET A 91 -12.21 14.84 12.80
C MET A 91 -10.71 15.06 12.52
N THR A 92 -9.82 14.70 13.46
CA THR A 92 -8.37 14.84 13.31
C THR A 92 -7.72 13.48 13.17
N PHE A 93 -7.21 13.20 11.96
CA PHE A 93 -6.43 12.01 11.67
C PHE A 93 -4.94 12.40 11.64
N GLY A 94 -4.15 11.79 12.51
CA GLY A 94 -2.70 11.90 12.47
C GLY A 94 -2.09 10.77 11.64
N ARG A 95 -0.79 10.86 11.35
CA ARG A 95 -0.05 9.83 10.59
C ARG A 95 -0.11 8.42 11.20
N ARG A 96 -0.42 8.32 12.50
CA ARG A 96 -0.56 7.05 13.25
C ARG A 96 -2.04 6.69 13.52
N THR A 97 -2.99 7.31 12.85
CA THR A 97 -4.40 6.94 13.01
C THR A 97 -4.66 5.61 12.34
N CYS A 98 -5.31 4.70 13.06
CA CYS A 98 -5.78 3.41 12.56
C CYS A 98 -7.30 3.33 12.69
N PHE A 99 -7.90 2.48 11.87
CA PHE A 99 -9.35 2.34 11.73
C PHE A 99 -9.76 0.88 11.89
N VAL A 100 -10.95 0.68 12.46
CA VAL A 100 -11.64 -0.61 12.54
C VAL A 100 -13.10 -0.43 12.12
N LEU A 101 -13.72 -1.49 11.59
CA LEU A 101 -15.16 -1.48 11.33
C LEU A 101 -15.95 -1.53 12.63
N THR A 102 -17.09 -0.85 12.60
CA THR A 102 -18.20 -1.08 13.53
C THR A 102 -19.14 -2.12 12.96
N ASP A 103 -20.13 -2.53 13.76
CA ASP A 103 -21.20 -3.42 13.30
C ASP A 103 -21.99 -2.75 12.16
N GLU A 104 -22.28 -1.45 12.26
CA GLU A 104 -22.92 -0.69 11.19
C GLU A 104 -22.04 -0.58 9.93
N GLY A 105 -20.71 -0.59 10.11
CA GLY A 105 -19.75 -0.63 9.01
C GLY A 105 -19.73 -1.97 8.28
N LEU A 106 -19.90 -3.08 8.99
CA LEU A 106 -20.05 -4.41 8.41
C LEU A 106 -21.32 -4.48 7.54
N GLU A 107 -22.45 -4.02 8.06
CA GLU A 107 -23.72 -3.94 7.31
C GLU A 107 -23.59 -3.06 6.07
N PHE A 108 -22.89 -1.92 6.18
CA PHE A 108 -22.62 -1.06 5.03
C PHE A 108 -21.79 -1.77 3.96
N ALA A 109 -20.79 -2.57 4.35
CA ALA A 109 -19.96 -3.33 3.43
C ALA A 109 -20.75 -4.40 2.66
N GLU A 110 -21.69 -5.07 3.33
CA GLU A 110 -22.60 -6.05 2.72
C GLU A 110 -23.52 -5.39 1.67
N ASN A 111 -24.05 -4.21 1.98
CA ASN A 111 -24.89 -3.43 1.06
C ASN A 111 -24.14 -2.94 -0.18
N LEU A 112 -22.81 -2.76 -0.08
CA LEU A 112 -21.95 -2.49 -1.24
C LEU A 112 -21.69 -3.74 -2.10
N GLN A 113 -22.21 -4.91 -1.69
CA GLN A 113 -21.94 -6.23 -2.27
C GLN A 113 -20.46 -6.59 -2.23
N ILE A 114 -19.74 -6.13 -1.21
CA ILE A 114 -18.34 -6.50 -1.00
C ILE A 114 -18.35 -7.89 -0.35
N PRO A 115 -17.81 -8.93 -1.02
CA PRO A 115 -17.83 -10.27 -0.45
C PRO A 115 -17.03 -10.27 0.87
N GLN A 116 -17.67 -10.66 1.97
CA GLN A 116 -17.00 -10.88 3.26
C GLN A 116 -16.17 -12.17 3.27
N ASN A 117 -16.47 -13.10 2.35
CA ASN A 117 -15.80 -14.40 2.25
C ASN A 117 -14.96 -14.48 0.96
N ALA A 118 -13.79 -13.85 0.96
CA ALA A 118 -12.75 -14.16 -0.03
C ALA A 118 -11.92 -15.41 0.36
N SER A 119 -12.24 -16.08 1.46
CA SER A 119 -11.40 -17.11 2.07
C SER A 119 -11.87 -18.57 1.89
N GLU A 120 -13.08 -18.86 1.40
CA GLU A 120 -13.50 -20.27 1.19
C GLU A 120 -13.44 -20.74 -0.27
N GLU A 121 -13.76 -19.89 -1.26
CA GLU A 121 -13.63 -20.26 -2.68
C GLU A 121 -12.20 -20.10 -3.23
N ALA A 122 -11.33 -19.36 -2.54
CA ALA A 122 -9.94 -19.13 -2.97
C ALA A 122 -9.02 -20.33 -2.68
N PHE A 123 -9.39 -21.25 -1.78
CA PHE A 123 -8.56 -22.39 -1.38
C PHE A 123 -8.92 -23.72 -2.07
N SER A 124 -9.97 -23.75 -2.90
CA SER A 124 -10.40 -24.98 -3.61
C SER A 124 -10.22 -24.93 -5.13
N ARG A 125 -9.62 -23.87 -5.68
CA ARG A 125 -9.19 -23.87 -7.09
C ARG A 125 -7.75 -24.39 -7.18
N PRO A 126 -7.42 -25.24 -8.16
CA PRO A 126 -6.05 -25.72 -8.33
C PRO A 126 -5.08 -24.53 -8.40
N LEU A 127 -4.04 -24.56 -7.57
CA LEU A 127 -2.99 -23.54 -7.42
C LEU A 127 -2.19 -23.23 -8.70
N ASP A 128 -2.52 -23.87 -9.83
CA ASP A 128 -1.81 -23.73 -11.10
C ASP A 128 -2.32 -22.59 -11.99
N GLU A 129 -3.53 -22.06 -11.78
CA GLU A 129 -4.08 -21.00 -12.64
C GLU A 129 -4.08 -19.58 -12.02
N LEU A 130 -3.79 -19.44 -10.72
CA LEU A 130 -3.76 -18.13 -10.04
C LEU A 130 -2.35 -17.51 -9.92
N HIS A 131 -1.30 -18.21 -10.33
CA HIS A 131 0.08 -17.70 -10.28
C HIS A 131 0.48 -16.98 -11.57
N ARG A 132 -0.10 -15.79 -11.77
CA ARG A 132 0.62 -14.66 -12.38
C ARG A 132 0.09 -13.33 -11.85
N THR A 133 -0.27 -13.26 -10.57
CA THR A 133 -0.23 -11.97 -9.88
C THR A 133 1.25 -11.61 -9.74
N GLU A 134 1.79 -10.83 -10.67
CA GLU A 134 3.15 -10.29 -10.61
C GLU A 134 3.34 -9.62 -9.25
N ILE A 135 4.10 -10.27 -8.36
CA ILE A 135 4.53 -9.66 -7.11
C ILE A 135 5.36 -8.45 -7.51
N LYS A 136 4.86 -7.24 -7.20
CA LYS A 136 5.56 -5.99 -7.47
C LYS A 136 6.42 -5.60 -6.27
N PRO A 137 7.55 -4.92 -6.49
CA PRO A 137 8.34 -4.39 -5.39
C PRO A 137 7.56 -3.35 -4.57
N ILE A 138 8.01 -3.08 -3.35
CA ILE A 138 7.44 -2.06 -2.46
C ILE A 138 8.59 -1.23 -1.89
N TRP A 139 8.55 0.08 -2.10
CA TRP A 139 9.44 1.05 -1.48
C TRP A 139 8.80 1.68 -0.24
N HIS A 140 9.48 1.60 0.90
CA HIS A 140 9.13 2.30 2.14
C HIS A 140 10.10 3.45 2.36
N ASP A 141 9.69 4.66 1.99
CA ASP A 141 10.46 5.90 2.08
C ASP A 141 10.93 6.24 3.51
N ILE A 142 10.04 6.16 4.50
CA ILE A 142 10.34 6.50 5.91
C ILE A 142 11.40 5.54 6.48
N ARG A 143 11.28 4.24 6.16
CA ARG A 143 12.19 3.19 6.64
C ARG A 143 13.43 3.05 5.75
N ARG A 144 13.41 3.67 4.57
CA ARG A 144 14.35 3.48 3.47
C ARG A 144 14.59 2.00 3.15
N GLU A 145 13.51 1.28 2.90
CA GLU A 145 13.54 -0.15 2.63
C GLU A 145 12.84 -0.49 1.31
N LEU A 146 13.50 -1.30 0.48
CA LEU A 146 12.95 -1.92 -0.71
C LEU A 146 12.62 -3.38 -0.39
N TRP A 147 11.38 -3.77 -0.64
CA TRP A 147 10.84 -5.11 -0.42
C TRP A 147 10.35 -5.73 -1.73
N PHE A 148 10.37 -7.05 -1.78
CA PHE A 148 9.77 -7.86 -2.84
C PHE A 148 9.00 -9.01 -2.20
N GLY A 149 7.67 -8.98 -2.31
CA GLY A 149 6.81 -9.86 -1.50
C GLY A 149 7.10 -9.66 -0.01
N GLN A 150 7.47 -10.73 0.68
CA GLN A 150 7.80 -10.72 2.12
C GLN A 150 9.31 -10.60 2.39
N SER A 151 10.15 -10.39 1.36
CA SER A 151 11.60 -10.33 1.51
C SER A 151 12.15 -8.92 1.40
N LEU A 152 12.99 -8.53 2.35
CA LEU A 152 13.74 -7.28 2.30
C LEU A 152 14.84 -7.41 1.24
N VAL A 153 14.71 -6.68 0.14
CA VAL A 153 15.71 -6.62 -0.94
C VAL A 153 16.85 -5.71 -0.53
N LYS A 154 16.56 -4.53 0.02
CA LYS A 154 17.60 -3.57 0.38
C LYS A 154 17.16 -2.56 1.42
N ARG A 155 18.06 -2.23 2.35
CA ARG A 155 17.89 -1.15 3.34
C ARG A 155 18.98 -0.11 3.19
N PHE A 156 18.62 1.17 3.21
CA PHE A 156 19.56 2.28 3.14
C PHE A 156 19.79 2.88 4.52
N LYS A 157 21.01 2.71 5.06
CA LYS A 157 21.39 3.29 6.36
C LYS A 157 21.54 4.81 6.30
N TRP A 158 21.94 5.35 5.14
CA TRP A 158 22.16 6.78 4.91
C TRP A 158 21.32 7.27 3.74
N PRO A 159 20.97 8.57 3.69
CA PRO A 159 20.23 9.12 2.56
C PRO A 159 20.98 8.86 1.25
N ALA A 160 20.33 8.17 0.32
CA ALA A 160 20.86 7.84 -0.99
C ALA A 160 19.98 8.48 -2.06
N ILE A 161 19.97 9.82 -2.10
CA ILE A 161 19.00 10.66 -2.82
C ILE A 161 18.67 10.13 -4.23
N ASN A 162 19.66 9.83 -5.06
CA ASN A 162 19.42 9.31 -6.41
C ASN A 162 18.77 7.92 -6.41
N GLN A 163 19.19 7.03 -5.52
CA GLN A 163 18.62 5.68 -5.43
C GLN A 163 17.18 5.75 -4.89
N GLU A 164 16.94 6.54 -3.85
CA GLU A 164 15.61 6.74 -3.26
C GLU A 164 14.64 7.38 -4.26
N MET A 165 15.10 8.33 -5.09
CA MET A 165 14.28 8.98 -6.13
C MET A 165 13.82 7.99 -7.20
N ILE A 166 14.68 7.09 -7.64
CA ILE A 166 14.30 6.02 -8.59
C ILE A 166 13.23 5.12 -7.97
N LEU A 167 13.43 4.69 -6.72
CA LEU A 167 12.49 3.79 -6.03
C LEU A 167 11.15 4.47 -5.72
N MET A 168 11.18 5.77 -5.44
CA MET A 168 10.00 6.60 -5.25
C MET A 168 9.19 6.71 -6.53
N VAL A 169 9.80 7.04 -7.67
CA VAL A 169 9.10 7.14 -8.96
C VAL A 169 8.54 5.79 -9.40
N PHE A 170 9.31 4.70 -9.26
CA PHE A 170 8.77 3.37 -9.49
C PHE A 170 7.55 3.07 -8.59
N HIS A 171 7.60 3.43 -7.31
CA HIS A 171 6.47 3.22 -6.41
C HIS A 171 5.26 4.10 -6.79
N GLU A 172 5.47 5.38 -7.09
CA GLU A 172 4.41 6.33 -7.47
C GLU A 172 3.69 5.90 -8.75
N GLU A 173 4.42 5.33 -9.72
CA GLU A 173 3.87 4.85 -10.98
C GLU A 173 3.35 3.40 -10.92
N GLY A 174 3.40 2.76 -9.75
CA GLY A 174 2.89 1.40 -9.56
C GLY A 174 3.77 0.30 -10.17
N TRP A 175 5.09 0.52 -10.16
CA TRP A 175 6.15 -0.36 -10.64
C TRP A 175 5.95 -0.82 -12.10
N PRO A 176 5.87 0.11 -13.06
CA PRO A 176 5.90 -0.26 -14.47
C PRO A 176 7.24 -0.92 -14.81
N THR A 177 7.29 -1.74 -15.86
CA THR A 177 8.53 -2.43 -16.27
C THR A 177 9.67 -1.46 -16.55
N ARG A 178 9.36 -0.24 -17.03
CA ARG A 178 10.29 0.84 -17.33
C ARG A 178 9.76 2.18 -16.81
N ILE A 179 10.64 3.00 -16.26
CA ILE A 179 10.42 4.45 -16.06
C ILE A 179 11.49 5.24 -16.82
N ASP A 180 11.20 6.50 -17.11
CA ASP A 180 12.22 7.46 -17.59
C ASP A 180 13.19 7.83 -16.47
N ASP A 181 14.38 8.34 -16.79
CA ASP A 181 15.40 8.76 -15.83
C ASP A 181 14.85 9.91 -14.95
N PRO A 182 14.54 9.66 -13.67
CA PRO A 182 13.92 10.66 -12.82
C PRO A 182 14.95 11.59 -12.18
N LEU A 183 16.24 11.32 -12.36
CA LEU A 183 17.29 12.00 -11.63
C LEU A 183 17.57 13.38 -12.27
N PRO A 184 17.77 14.45 -11.47
CA PRO A 184 17.93 15.81 -11.98
C PRO A 184 19.26 16.02 -12.74
N PRO A 185 19.26 16.72 -13.89
CA PRO A 185 20.49 16.98 -14.65
C PRO A 185 21.51 17.73 -13.78
N LYS A 186 22.79 17.41 -13.94
CA LYS A 186 23.91 18.13 -13.30
C LYS A 186 24.88 18.59 -14.37
N GLU A 187 25.19 19.89 -14.38
CA GLU A 187 25.97 20.55 -15.46
C GLU A 187 27.38 19.93 -15.66
N GLU A 188 27.96 19.34 -14.61
CA GLU A 188 29.32 18.80 -14.63
C GLU A 188 29.39 17.27 -14.82
N VAL A 189 28.25 16.56 -14.88
CA VAL A 189 28.23 15.09 -14.92
C VAL A 189 27.36 14.60 -16.06
N ASP A 190 27.96 13.81 -16.96
CA ASP A 190 27.25 13.08 -18.00
C ASP A 190 26.07 12.29 -17.39
N THR A 191 24.85 12.61 -17.86
CA THR A 191 23.58 12.03 -17.40
C THR A 191 23.60 10.51 -17.48
N LYS A 192 24.15 9.94 -18.56
CA LYS A 192 24.24 8.49 -18.77
C LYS A 192 25.17 7.83 -17.75
N ARG A 193 26.32 8.46 -17.47
CA ARG A 193 27.29 7.95 -16.49
C ARG A 193 26.69 7.95 -15.08
N ARG A 194 26.04 9.05 -14.69
CA ARG A 194 25.37 9.19 -13.39
C ARG A 194 24.24 8.17 -13.22
N LEU A 195 23.42 7.98 -14.24
CA LEU A 195 22.33 7.00 -14.23
C LEU A 195 22.90 5.58 -14.04
N ASN A 196 23.91 5.23 -14.83
CA ASN A 196 24.57 3.92 -14.74
C ASN A 196 25.19 3.67 -13.36
N ASP A 197 25.88 4.66 -12.78
CA ASP A 197 26.47 4.55 -11.45
C ASP A 197 25.39 4.41 -10.34
N THR A 198 24.23 5.03 -10.54
CA THR A 198 23.08 4.88 -9.63
C THR A 198 22.47 3.48 -9.73
N ILE A 199 22.27 2.96 -10.94
CA ILE A 199 21.78 1.60 -11.20
C ILE A 199 22.73 0.55 -10.61
N LYS A 200 24.04 0.68 -10.85
CA LYS A 200 25.07 -0.17 -10.24
C LYS A 200 24.96 -0.14 -8.72
N SER A 201 24.74 1.05 -8.15
CA SER A 201 24.59 1.21 -6.70
C SER A 201 23.32 0.58 -6.17
N LEU A 202 22.18 0.65 -6.90
CA LEU A 202 20.93 -0.03 -6.55
C LEU A 202 21.09 -1.55 -6.46
N ASN A 203 21.81 -2.14 -7.40
CA ASN A 203 22.06 -3.60 -7.44
C ASN A 203 23.09 -4.10 -6.42
N ARG A 204 24.04 -3.26 -6.00
CA ARG A 204 25.05 -3.64 -4.99
C ARG A 204 24.44 -3.73 -3.60
N ASN A 205 24.98 -4.58 -2.73
CA ASN A 205 24.60 -4.67 -1.32
C ASN A 205 23.09 -4.87 -1.08
N GLN A 206 22.42 -5.60 -1.98
CA GLN A 206 21.09 -6.11 -1.69
C GLN A 206 21.21 -7.21 -0.63
N ALA A 207 20.30 -7.21 0.34
CA ALA A 207 20.19 -8.27 1.34
C ALA A 207 19.69 -9.58 0.69
N ALA A 208 18.79 -9.48 -0.29
CA ALA A 208 18.37 -10.58 -1.14
C ALA A 208 18.32 -10.11 -2.61
N PRO A 209 19.04 -10.78 -3.54
CA PRO A 209 19.13 -10.38 -4.94
C PRO A 209 17.87 -10.76 -5.75
N LEU A 210 16.69 -10.33 -5.29
CA LEU A 210 15.39 -10.68 -5.89
C LEU A 210 14.94 -9.69 -6.97
N ILE A 211 15.56 -8.51 -7.03
CA ILE A 211 15.27 -7.46 -8.01
C ILE A 211 16.57 -7.00 -8.64
N ARG A 212 16.58 -6.90 -9.96
CA ARG A 212 17.68 -6.29 -10.71
C ARG A 212 17.19 -5.05 -11.45
N PHE A 213 17.97 -3.99 -11.35
CA PHE A 213 17.79 -2.77 -12.12
C PHE A 213 18.77 -2.76 -13.30
N ARG A 214 18.33 -2.30 -14.47
CA ARG A 214 19.20 -2.08 -15.64
C ARG A 214 18.76 -0.85 -16.41
N GLY A 215 19.67 -0.29 -17.22
CA GLY A 215 19.28 0.73 -18.17
C GLY A 215 18.42 0.13 -19.29
N ASP A 216 17.59 0.96 -19.91
CA ASP A 216 16.79 0.58 -21.08
C ASP A 216 17.62 0.44 -22.38
N GLY A 217 18.89 0.85 -22.36
CA GLY A 217 19.83 0.77 -23.48
C GLY A 217 20.02 2.11 -24.21
N THR A 218 19.13 3.09 -24.03
CA THR A 218 19.29 4.45 -24.60
C THR A 218 20.05 5.37 -23.64
N GLY A 219 19.97 5.07 -22.34
CA GLY A 219 20.50 5.89 -21.26
C GLY A 219 19.51 6.92 -20.74
N GLU A 220 18.23 6.78 -21.11
CA GLU A 220 17.14 7.70 -20.75
C GLU A 220 16.12 7.05 -19.81
N GLY A 221 16.25 5.76 -19.51
CA GLY A 221 15.30 5.04 -18.68
C GLY A 221 15.90 3.86 -17.92
N ILE A 222 15.11 3.39 -16.97
CA ILE A 222 15.47 2.33 -16.02
C ILE A 222 14.41 1.24 -16.11
N ILE A 223 14.86 0.00 -16.17
CA ILE A 223 14.04 -1.21 -16.15
C ILE A 223 14.32 -1.95 -14.85
N TRP A 224 13.28 -2.52 -14.23
CA TRP A 224 13.43 -3.49 -13.16
C TRP A 224 12.96 -4.87 -13.64
N GLU A 225 13.58 -5.92 -13.13
CA GLU A 225 13.25 -7.30 -13.46
C GLU A 225 13.54 -8.24 -12.30
N VAL A 226 12.85 -9.38 -12.27
CA VAL A 226 13.19 -10.49 -11.37
C VAL A 226 14.27 -11.33 -12.06
N PRO A 227 15.43 -11.59 -11.42
CA PRO A 227 16.46 -12.43 -12.00
C PRO A 227 15.92 -13.84 -12.27
N THR A 228 15.99 -14.29 -13.53
CA THR A 228 15.88 -15.73 -13.83
C THR A 228 17.09 -16.44 -13.24
N SER A 229 16.83 -17.45 -12.40
CA SER A 229 17.87 -18.35 -11.85
C SER A 229 18.58 -19.13 -12.96
#